data_AF-A0A3B0BAL0-F1
#
_entry.id   AF-A0A3B0BAL0-F1
#
_cell.length_a   1.000
_cell.length_b   1.000
_cell.length_c   1.000
_cell.angle_alpha   90.00
_cell.angle_beta   90.00
_cell.angle_gamma   90.00
#
_symmetry.space_group_name_H-M   'P 1'
#
loop_
_entity.id
_entity.type
_entity.pdbx_description
1 polymer ?
#
loop_
_entity_poly.entity_id
_entity_poly.type
_entity_poly.pdbx_seq_one_letter_code
_entity_poly.pdbx_strand_id
1 'polypeptide(L)'
;MILKVLAARIFRATIWHPDAIPAGVDRDATSAELKRYVLPYFDGVLIVMAILAIKLGMPSFDIVLNSEISSISSWTLLVASVSAAFGLIFPRFWYLEGAGKLLMLFVLGGYAAALWTLVFQGVGDRGVVACAFTALLAFPMWTLWRINRERRKQDAQDAVVAAAIAQVS
;
A
#
# COMPACT_ATOMS: atom_id res chain seq x y z
N MET A 1 -33.82 -9.99 -6.96
CA MET A 1 -32.98 -10.78 -7.90
C MET A 1 -31.73 -10.00 -8.34
N ILE A 2 -31.86 -8.74 -8.77
CA ILE A 2 -30.75 -7.86 -9.21
C ILE A 2 -29.64 -7.70 -8.16
N LEU A 3 -29.99 -7.49 -6.88
CA LEU A 3 -29.01 -7.30 -5.79
C LEU A 3 -28.09 -8.51 -5.58
N LYS A 4 -28.62 -9.74 -5.72
CA LYS A 4 -27.85 -10.98 -5.57
C LYS A 4 -26.84 -11.17 -6.72
N VAL A 5 -27.23 -10.80 -7.94
CA VAL A 5 -26.37 -10.86 -9.12
C VAL A 5 -25.23 -9.83 -9.03
N LEU A 6 -25.54 -8.62 -8.57
CA LEU A 6 -24.54 -7.57 -8.32
C LEU A 6 -23.55 -7.97 -7.22
N ALA A 7 -24.05 -8.47 -6.08
CA ALA A 7 -23.20 -8.94 -4.99
C ALA A 7 -22.26 -10.07 -5.44
N ALA A 8 -22.76 -11.05 -6.21
CA ALA A 8 -21.94 -12.13 -6.74
C ALA A 8 -20.86 -11.63 -7.73
N ARG A 9 -21.18 -10.63 -8.56
CA ARG A 9 -20.21 -10.00 -9.47
C ARG A 9 -19.12 -9.23 -8.73
N ILE A 10 -19.49 -8.47 -7.70
CA ILE A 10 -18.54 -7.72 -6.86
C ILE A 10 -17.65 -8.70 -6.10
N PHE A 11 -18.23 -9.76 -5.52
CA PHE A 11 -17.46 -10.76 -4.79
C PHE A 11 -16.42 -11.46 -5.68
N ARG A 12 -16.77 -11.83 -6.92
CA ARG A 12 -15.82 -12.38 -7.90
C ARG A 12 -14.65 -11.44 -8.24
N ALA A 13 -14.87 -10.13 -8.10
CA ALA A 13 -13.84 -9.13 -8.37
C ALA A 13 -12.95 -8.83 -7.14
N THR A 14 -13.23 -9.42 -5.98
CA THR A 14 -12.48 -9.16 -4.74
C THR A 14 -11.37 -10.18 -4.49
N ILE A 15 -10.35 -9.81 -3.72
CA ILE A 15 -9.23 -10.72 -3.33
C ILE A 15 -9.67 -11.98 -2.59
N TRP A 16 -10.85 -11.96 -1.97
CA TRP A 16 -11.39 -13.09 -1.23
C TRP A 16 -12.00 -14.16 -2.14
N HIS A 17 -12.19 -13.87 -3.43
CA HIS A 17 -12.62 -14.90 -4.36
C HIS A 17 -11.51 -15.96 -4.54
N PRO A 18 -11.83 -17.27 -4.56
CA PRO A 18 -10.84 -18.34 -4.72
C PRO A 18 -9.96 -18.15 -5.95
N ASP A 19 -10.56 -17.72 -7.07
CA ASP A 19 -9.87 -17.55 -8.36
C ASP A 19 -9.20 -16.17 -8.52
N ALA A 20 -9.28 -15.27 -7.54
CA ALA A 20 -8.66 -13.94 -7.65
C ALA A 20 -7.13 -13.99 -7.56
N ILE A 21 -6.57 -15.06 -6.98
CA ILE A 21 -5.13 -15.28 -6.85
C ILE A 21 -4.82 -16.56 -7.66
N PRO A 22 -4.11 -16.47 -8.79
CA PRO A 22 -3.87 -17.62 -9.66
C PRO A 22 -3.11 -18.74 -8.94
N ALA A 23 -3.69 -19.94 -8.88
CA ALA A 23 -3.06 -21.13 -8.34
C ALA A 23 -1.79 -21.45 -9.13
N GLY A 24 -0.62 -21.31 -8.50
CA GLY A 24 0.70 -21.53 -9.12
C GLY A 24 1.66 -20.34 -8.98
N VAL A 25 1.16 -19.13 -8.77
CA VAL A 25 1.99 -17.94 -8.47
C VAL A 25 2.46 -17.94 -7.00
N ASP A 26 1.79 -18.72 -6.16
CA ASP A 26 1.96 -18.78 -4.70
C ASP A 26 3.17 -19.59 -4.20
N ARG A 27 3.94 -20.25 -5.07
CA ARG A 27 5.08 -21.07 -4.61
C ARG A 27 6.26 -20.27 -4.05
N ASP A 28 6.48 -19.02 -4.46
CA ASP A 28 7.81 -18.39 -4.30
C ASP A 28 7.88 -16.97 -3.70
N ALA A 29 6.79 -16.39 -3.16
CA ALA A 29 6.90 -15.00 -2.66
C ALA A 29 6.00 -14.60 -1.49
N THR A 30 4.72 -15.00 -1.46
CA THR A 30 3.76 -14.51 -0.46
C THR A 30 2.57 -15.44 -0.44
N SER A 31 2.22 -16.03 0.72
CA SER A 31 1.05 -16.91 0.80
C SER A 31 -0.23 -16.14 0.47
N ALA A 32 -1.19 -16.82 -0.17
CA ALA A 32 -2.49 -16.24 -0.51
C ALA A 32 -3.22 -15.67 0.72
N GLU A 33 -3.00 -16.29 1.88
CA GLU A 33 -3.52 -15.87 3.18
C GLU A 33 -2.94 -14.51 3.62
N LEU A 34 -1.63 -14.32 3.47
CA LEU A 34 -0.99 -13.05 3.83
C LEU A 34 -1.53 -11.89 2.99
N LYS A 35 -1.81 -12.15 1.70
CA LYS A 35 -2.45 -11.15 0.81
C LYS A 35 -3.91 -10.87 1.19
N ARG A 36 -4.66 -11.90 1.61
CA ARG A 36 -6.10 -11.79 1.92
C ARG A 36 -6.38 -11.15 3.27
N TYR A 37 -5.46 -11.25 4.24
CA TYR A 37 -5.71 -10.83 5.62
C TYR A 37 -4.74 -9.76 6.10
N VAL A 38 -3.43 -9.94 5.90
CA VAL A 38 -2.42 -9.04 6.48
C VAL A 38 -2.34 -7.72 5.71
N LEU A 39 -2.39 -7.76 4.38
CA LEU A 39 -2.33 -6.54 3.58
C LEU A 39 -3.53 -5.60 3.83
N PRO A 40 -4.80 -6.08 3.80
CA PRO A 40 -5.94 -5.20 4.08
C PRO A 40 -5.95 -4.70 5.52
N TYR A 41 -5.50 -5.52 6.48
CA TYR A 41 -5.39 -5.10 7.87
C TYR A 41 -4.40 -3.94 8.02
N PHE A 42 -3.22 -4.05 7.41
CA PHE A 42 -2.23 -2.98 7.45
C PHE A 42 -2.72 -1.69 6.80
N ASP A 43 -3.33 -1.79 5.62
CA ASP A 43 -3.91 -0.61 4.96
C ASP A 43 -5.01 0.01 5.82
N GLY A 44 -5.81 -0.80 6.52
CA GLY A 44 -6.79 -0.35 7.52
C GLY A 44 -6.16 0.41 8.69
N VAL A 45 -5.05 -0.09 9.24
CA VAL A 45 -4.29 0.62 10.29
C VAL A 45 -3.79 1.97 9.77
N LEU A 46 -3.28 2.03 8.55
CA LEU A 46 -2.82 3.29 7.94
C LEU A 46 -3.96 4.29 7.71
N ILE A 47 -5.15 3.83 7.32
CA ILE A 47 -6.33 4.69 7.21
C ILE A 47 -6.67 5.30 8.58
N VAL A 48 -6.68 4.48 9.65
CA VAL A 48 -6.94 4.98 11.01
C VAL A 48 -5.87 5.99 11.44
N MET A 49 -4.60 5.68 11.19
CA MET A 49 -3.49 6.61 11.48
C MET A 49 -3.62 7.92 10.71
N ALA A 50 -4.03 7.90 9.44
CA ALA A 50 -4.25 9.11 8.65
C ALA A 50 -5.41 9.95 9.20
N ILE A 51 -6.52 9.31 9.62
CA ILE A 51 -7.64 10.00 10.28
C ILE A 51 -7.18 10.66 11.58
N LEU A 52 -6.36 9.95 12.38
CA LEU A 52 -5.79 10.51 13.61
C LEU A 52 -4.84 11.67 13.30
N ALA A 53 -4.02 11.58 12.26
CA ALA A 53 -3.15 12.67 11.82
C ALA A 53 -3.95 13.92 11.43
N ILE A 54 -5.10 13.77 10.76
CA ILE A 54 -5.99 14.89 10.42
C ILE A 54 -6.59 15.52 11.70
N LYS A 55 -6.99 14.71 12.68
CA LYS A 55 -7.65 15.20 13.90
C LYS A 55 -6.70 15.78 14.94
N LEU A 56 -5.53 15.18 15.09
CA LEU A 56 -4.56 15.49 16.14
C LEU A 56 -3.37 16.31 15.62
N GLY A 57 -3.22 16.44 14.30
CA GLY A 57 -2.08 17.06 13.66
C GLY A 57 -0.85 16.14 13.58
N MET A 58 0.17 16.62 12.86
CA MET A 58 1.49 16.00 12.79
C MET A 58 2.52 16.97 13.38
N PRO A 59 2.69 16.99 14.72
CA PRO A 59 3.46 18.03 15.40
C PRO A 59 4.93 18.09 14.94
N SER A 60 5.52 16.95 14.53
CA SER A 60 6.87 16.95 13.97
C SER A 60 6.98 17.66 12.62
N PHE A 61 5.93 17.61 11.79
CA PHE A 61 5.87 18.41 10.56
C PHE A 61 5.60 19.88 10.83
N ASP A 62 4.75 20.18 11.80
CA ASP A 62 4.47 21.58 12.17
C ASP A 62 5.73 22.30 12.66
N ILE A 63 6.60 21.59 13.40
CA ILE A 63 7.86 22.15 13.91
C ILE A 63 8.92 22.28 12.82
N VAL A 64 9.11 21.25 11.99
CA VAL A 64 10.23 21.19 11.02
C VAL A 64 9.93 21.92 9.72
N LEU A 65 8.67 21.90 9.29
CA LEU A 65 8.24 22.44 8.00
C LEU A 65 7.28 23.61 8.22
N ASN A 66 5.99 23.32 8.29
CA ASN A 66 4.91 24.24 8.69
C ASN A 66 3.59 23.46 8.79
N SER A 67 2.55 24.13 9.30
CA SER A 67 1.21 23.55 9.47
C SER A 67 0.47 23.25 8.18
N GLU A 68 0.78 23.94 7.07
CA GLU A 68 0.16 23.69 5.78
C GLU A 68 0.60 22.36 5.19
N ILE A 69 1.91 22.10 5.19
CA ILE A 69 2.51 20.84 4.72
C ILE A 69 2.04 19.67 5.58
N SER A 70 1.91 19.88 6.90
CA SER A 70 1.33 18.91 7.84
C SER A 70 -0.10 18.52 7.47
N SER A 71 -0.95 19.52 7.20
CA SER A 71 -2.35 19.29 6.78
C SER A 71 -2.43 18.57 5.43
N ILE A 72 -1.70 19.07 4.41
CA ILE A 72 -1.67 18.46 3.07
C ILE A 72 -1.18 17.02 3.14
N SER A 73 -0.14 16.75 3.93
CA SER A 73 0.42 15.42 4.10
C SER A 73 -0.56 14.47 4.79
N SER A 74 -1.32 14.94 5.78
CA SER A 74 -2.34 14.15 6.48
C SER A 74 -3.46 13.70 5.53
N TRP A 75 -3.97 14.64 4.72
CA TRP A 75 -4.98 14.34 3.70
C TRP A 75 -4.42 13.44 2.59
N THR A 76 -3.19 13.69 2.16
CA THR A 76 -2.51 12.87 1.15
C THR A 76 -2.35 11.43 1.65
N LEU A 77 -1.97 11.24 2.91
CA LEU A 77 -1.86 9.91 3.51
C LEU A 77 -3.20 9.18 3.54
N LEU A 78 -4.30 9.89 3.84
CA LEU A 78 -5.64 9.30 3.83
C LEU A 78 -6.05 8.87 2.42
N VAL A 79 -5.90 9.75 1.43
CA VAL A 79 -6.26 9.43 0.03
C VAL A 79 -5.38 8.29 -0.51
N ALA A 80 -4.08 8.32 -0.21
CA ALA A 80 -3.14 7.27 -0.58
C ALA A 80 -3.50 5.92 0.07
N SER A 81 -3.92 5.92 1.35
CA SER A 81 -4.31 4.71 2.06
C SER A 81 -5.62 4.11 1.63
N VAL A 82 -6.63 4.94 1.38
CA VAL A 82 -7.90 4.49 0.83
C VAL A 82 -7.73 3.97 -0.60
N SER A 83 -6.97 4.67 -1.44
CA SER A 83 -6.72 4.23 -2.82
C SER A 83 -5.89 2.94 -2.89
N ALA A 84 -4.89 2.80 -2.00
CA ALA A 84 -4.12 1.56 -1.89
C ALA A 84 -5.00 0.39 -1.44
N ALA A 85 -5.81 0.57 -0.40
CA ALA A 85 -6.74 -0.44 0.09
C ALA A 85 -7.75 -0.85 -1.00
N PHE A 86 -8.26 0.12 -1.76
CA PHE A 86 -9.17 -0.15 -2.85
C PHE A 86 -8.51 -0.94 -3.98
N GLY A 87 -7.31 -0.53 -4.40
CA GLY A 87 -6.53 -1.25 -5.41
C GLY A 87 -6.14 -2.66 -4.98
N LEU A 88 -5.90 -2.85 -3.68
CA LEU A 88 -5.65 -4.16 -3.10
C LEU A 88 -6.92 -5.02 -3.15
N ILE A 89 -8.06 -4.53 -2.67
CA ILE A 89 -9.33 -5.27 -2.63
C ILE A 89 -9.77 -5.70 -4.03
N PHE A 90 -9.51 -4.88 -5.05
CA PHE A 90 -9.88 -5.16 -6.43
C PHE A 90 -8.63 -5.31 -7.32
N PRO A 91 -8.17 -6.55 -7.60
CA PRO A 91 -6.92 -6.81 -8.32
C PRO A 91 -6.82 -6.14 -9.70
N ARG A 92 -7.96 -5.86 -10.34
CA ARG A 92 -8.02 -5.12 -11.61
C ARG A 92 -7.49 -3.70 -11.51
N PHE A 93 -7.55 -3.09 -10.33
CA PHE A 93 -7.11 -1.72 -10.03
C PHE A 93 -5.73 -1.67 -9.35
N TRP A 94 -4.86 -2.62 -9.66
CA TRP A 94 -3.52 -2.73 -9.07
C TRP A 94 -2.67 -1.45 -9.15
N TYR A 95 -2.90 -0.59 -10.15
CA TYR A 95 -2.19 0.68 -10.29
C TYR A 95 -2.51 1.65 -9.13
N LEU A 96 -3.73 1.57 -8.57
CA LEU A 96 -4.11 2.31 -7.36
C LEU A 96 -3.39 1.76 -6.13
N GLU A 97 -3.21 0.42 -6.04
CA GLU A 97 -2.40 -0.20 -4.98
C GLU A 97 -0.97 0.34 -5.01
N GLY A 98 -0.33 0.30 -6.18
CA GLY A 98 1.04 0.77 -6.37
C GLY A 98 1.21 2.27 -6.13
N ALA A 99 0.37 3.10 -6.77
CA ALA A 99 0.45 4.55 -6.62
C ALA A 99 0.16 5.02 -5.19
N GLY A 100 -0.86 4.43 -4.54
CA GLY A 100 -1.19 4.71 -3.15
C GLY A 100 -0.03 4.36 -2.21
N LYS A 101 0.55 3.17 -2.35
CA LYS A 101 1.70 2.74 -1.52
C LYS A 101 2.96 3.58 -1.76
N LEU A 102 3.17 4.05 -2.98
CA LEU A 102 4.27 4.96 -3.29
C LEU A 102 4.07 6.31 -2.61
N LEU A 103 2.86 6.88 -2.66
CA LEU A 103 2.54 8.13 -1.96
C LEU A 103 2.65 7.98 -0.44
N MET A 104 2.17 6.87 0.13
CA MET A 104 2.38 6.58 1.55
C MET A 104 3.85 6.57 1.91
N LEU A 105 4.69 5.93 1.09
CA LEU A 105 6.13 5.85 1.34
C LEU A 105 6.76 7.24 1.41
N PHE A 106 6.37 8.17 0.53
CA PHE A 106 6.84 9.55 0.56
C PHE A 106 6.38 10.30 1.80
N VAL A 107 5.09 10.21 2.16
CA VAL A 107 4.55 10.93 3.33
C VAL A 107 5.12 10.38 4.64
N LEU A 108 5.11 9.06 4.82
CA LEU A 108 5.69 8.40 6.00
C LEU A 108 7.20 8.63 6.06
N GLY A 109 7.88 8.62 4.91
CA GLY A 109 9.32 8.84 4.81
C GLY A 109 9.70 10.27 5.20
N GLY A 110 8.94 11.24 4.71
CA GLY A 110 9.05 12.63 5.13
C GLY A 110 8.84 12.77 6.64
N TYR A 111 7.80 12.13 7.19
CA TYR A 111 7.49 12.23 8.62
C TYR A 111 8.57 11.59 9.50
N ALA A 112 9.09 10.42 9.10
CA ALA A 112 10.23 9.80 9.74
C ALA A 112 11.47 10.71 9.71
N ALA A 113 11.75 11.35 8.57
CA ALA A 113 12.85 12.30 8.44
C ALA A 113 12.69 13.51 9.38
N ALA A 114 11.48 14.08 9.47
CA ALA A 114 11.20 15.17 10.39
C ALA A 114 11.39 14.76 11.86
N LEU A 115 10.96 13.54 12.23
CA LEU A 115 11.21 12.98 13.56
C LEU A 115 12.70 12.84 13.86
N TRP A 116 13.49 12.27 12.93
CA TRP A 116 14.94 12.15 13.08
C TRP A 116 15.64 13.50 13.20
N THR A 117 15.24 14.49 12.42
CA THR A 117 15.76 15.87 12.54
C THR A 117 15.56 16.41 13.95
N LEU A 118 14.37 16.24 14.53
CA LEU A 118 14.07 16.69 15.89
C LEU A 118 14.84 15.91 16.96
N VAL A 119 15.05 14.61 16.75
CA VAL A 119 15.89 13.77 17.64
C VAL A 119 17.34 14.26 17.64
N PHE A 120 17.92 14.52 16.46
CA PHE A 120 19.29 15.02 16.36
C PHE A 120 19.46 16.45 16.90
N GLN A 121 18.39 17.25 16.92
CA GLN A 121 18.36 18.55 17.57
C GLN A 121 18.14 18.49 19.09
N GLY A 122 17.95 17.29 19.66
CA GLY A 122 17.70 17.11 21.10
C GLY A 122 16.32 17.60 21.55
N VAL A 123 15.36 17.76 20.63
CA VAL A 123 14.03 18.29 20.94
C VAL A 123 13.09 17.14 21.33
N GLY A 124 13.04 16.85 22.63
CA GLY A 124 12.14 15.87 23.24
C GLY A 124 12.53 14.41 22.98
N ASP A 125 11.94 13.49 23.74
CA ASP A 125 12.22 12.06 23.60
C ASP A 125 11.34 11.43 22.51
N ARG A 126 11.77 11.59 21.26
CA ARG A 126 11.04 11.14 20.05
C ARG A 126 11.72 9.98 19.33
N GLY A 127 12.84 9.49 19.85
CA GLY A 127 13.66 8.47 19.19
C GLY A 127 12.92 7.17 18.92
N VAL A 128 12.14 6.70 19.90
CA VAL A 128 11.32 5.48 19.76
C VAL A 128 10.26 5.64 18.66
N VAL A 129 9.61 6.82 18.60
CA VAL A 129 8.60 7.11 17.57
C VAL A 129 9.25 7.21 16.18
N ALA A 130 10.43 7.84 16.07
CA ALA A 130 11.21 7.89 14.84
C ALA A 130 11.53 6.48 14.33
N CYS A 131 12.05 5.61 15.20
CA CYS A 131 12.33 4.21 14.87
C CYS A 131 11.06 3.45 14.43
N ALA A 132 9.93 3.65 15.11
CA ALA A 132 8.67 3.01 14.76
C ALA A 132 8.20 3.42 13.35
N PHE A 133 8.24 4.71 13.02
CA PHE A 133 7.89 5.21 11.69
C PHE A 133 8.89 4.76 10.62
N THR A 134 10.19 4.72 10.91
CA THR A 134 11.20 4.17 10.00
C THR A 134 10.97 2.67 9.74
N ALA A 135 10.67 1.89 10.77
CA ALA A 135 10.32 0.47 10.61
C ALA A 135 9.02 0.30 9.81
N LEU A 136 8.04 1.19 10.01
CA LEU A 136 6.79 1.17 9.27
C LEU A 136 6.99 1.35 7.75
N LEU A 137 8.05 2.04 7.31
CA LEU A 137 8.40 2.19 5.89
C LEU A 137 8.81 0.89 5.22
N ALA A 138 9.33 -0.08 5.97
CA ALA A 138 9.72 -1.37 5.41
C ALA A 138 8.53 -2.08 4.76
N PHE A 139 7.32 -1.85 5.27
CA PHE A 139 6.11 -2.48 4.75
C PHE A 139 5.64 -1.94 3.38
N PRO A 140 5.39 -0.62 3.16
CA PRO A 140 5.08 -0.10 1.84
C PRO A 140 6.22 -0.38 0.85
N MET A 141 7.47 -0.35 1.30
CA MET A 141 8.62 -0.70 0.45
C MET A 141 8.60 -2.16 -0.01
N TRP A 142 8.39 -3.10 0.92
CA TRP A 142 8.28 -4.53 0.60
C TRP A 142 7.09 -4.83 -0.30
N THR A 143 5.94 -4.19 -0.05
CA THR A 143 4.74 -4.38 -0.88
C THR A 143 4.91 -3.83 -2.30
N LEU A 144 5.59 -2.69 -2.49
CA LEU A 144 5.95 -2.18 -3.82
C LEU A 144 6.90 -3.13 -4.56
N TRP A 145 7.91 -3.65 -3.85
CA TRP A 145 8.81 -4.67 -4.40
C TRP A 145 8.06 -5.93 -4.85
N ARG A 146 7.10 -6.41 -4.04
CA ARG A 146 6.23 -7.54 -4.35
C ARG A 146 5.44 -7.31 -5.64
N ILE A 147 4.77 -6.15 -5.77
CA ILE A 147 3.97 -5.81 -6.97
C ILE A 147 4.86 -5.83 -8.22
N ASN A 148 6.04 -5.22 -8.16
CA ASN A 148 6.99 -5.21 -9.29
C ASN A 148 7.47 -6.62 -9.66
N ARG A 149 7.75 -7.48 -8.67
CA ARG A 149 8.16 -8.87 -8.91
C ARG A 149 7.05 -9.71 -9.55
N GLU A 150 5.81 -9.54 -9.11
CA GLU A 150 4.64 -10.23 -9.68
C GLU A 150 4.39 -9.83 -11.14
N ARG A 151 4.57 -8.54 -11.46
CA ARG A 151 4.42 -8.03 -12.82
C ARG A 151 5.45 -8.58 -13.78
N ARG A 152 6.72 -8.58 -13.40
CA ARG A 152 7.79 -9.16 -14.23
C ARG A 152 7.55 -10.62 -14.59
N LYS A 153 6.92 -11.38 -13.69
CA LYS A 153 6.55 -12.78 -13.96
C LYS A 153 5.39 -12.89 -14.96
N GLN A 154 4.37 -12.04 -14.84
CA GLN A 154 3.26 -11.98 -15.79
C GLN A 154 3.74 -11.54 -17.18
N ASP A 155 4.53 -10.47 -17.26
CA ASP A 155 5.09 -9.97 -18.51
C ASP A 155 5.96 -11.03 -19.20
N ALA A 156 6.75 -11.80 -18.43
CA ALA A 156 7.55 -12.90 -18.96
C ALA A 156 6.68 -14.05 -19.48
N GLN A 157 5.58 -14.38 -18.79
CA GLN A 157 4.66 -15.44 -19.22
C GLN A 157 3.89 -15.03 -20.47
N ASP A 158 3.42 -13.79 -20.54
CA ASP A 158 2.72 -13.24 -21.69
C ASP A 158 3.64 -13.20 -22.93
N ALA A 159 4.93 -12.88 -22.75
CA ALA A 159 5.92 -12.94 -23.81
C ALA A 159 6.14 -14.37 -24.36
N VAL A 160 6.18 -15.38 -23.48
CA VAL A 160 6.30 -16.79 -23.89
C VAL A 160 5.06 -17.25 -24.66
N VAL A 161 3.86 -16.89 -24.18
CA VAL A 161 2.60 -17.22 -24.87
C VAL A 161 2.52 -16.53 -26.23
N ALA A 162 2.90 -15.26 -26.32
CA ALA A 162 2.94 -14.53 -27.58
C ALA A 162 3.93 -15.17 -28.57
N ALA A 163 5.11 -15.59 -28.10
CA ALA A 163 6.08 -16.30 -28.93
C ALA A 163 5.56 -17.66 -29.42
N ALA A 164 4.85 -18.42 -28.58
CA ALA A 164 4.26 -19.70 -28.95
C ALA A 164 3.15 -19.53 -30.01
N ILE A 165 2.30 -18.51 -29.88
CA ILE A 165 1.27 -18.19 -30.87
C ILE A 165 1.91 -17.83 -32.22
N ALA A 166 2.98 -17.03 -32.20
CA ALA A 166 3.69 -16.62 -33.41
C ALA A 166 4.42 -17.78 -34.13
N GLN A 167 4.71 -18.89 -33.45
CA GLN A 167 5.30 -20.09 -34.06
C GLN A 167 4.26 -21.01 -34.73
N VAL A 168 2.98 -20.87 -34.38
CA VAL A 168 1.87 -21.70 -34.89
C VAL A 168 1.14 -21.00 -36.05
N SER A 169 1.30 -19.68 -36.21
CA SER A 169 0.80 -18.86 -37.33
C SER A 169 1.77 -18.82 -38.50
#